data_AF-A0A179UTT3-F1
#
_entry.id   AF-A0A179UTT3-F1
#
_cell.length_a   1.000
_cell.length_b   1.000
_cell.length_c   1.000
_cell.angle_alpha   90.00
_cell.angle_beta   90.00
_cell.angle_gamma   90.00
#
_symmetry.space_group_name_H-M   'P 1'
#
loop_
_entity.id
_entity.type
_entity.pdbx_description
1 polymer ?
#
loop_
_entity_poly.entity_id
_entity_poly.type
_entity_poly.pdbx_seq_one_letter_code
_entity_poly.pdbx_strand_id
1 'polypeptide(L)'
;MEIGVEASCGGKKLCEIFTIGGIPLADNVRKGFTVVHLAAIAATAWILLLNAIVGFQLLDDGTPVSVGLLIASGAILFIGTGYIALDTGFRWTGHFDPSLNGDNRNIGLYVLYLLFPLVCLVAFFALEAVLVLRILGELRPLLYLSAAGLLFTIGQIFQFVISTHLCSASRGKINGSLFATLFTELAVGAVWIFWSSITEDDWPVPVVSGGYN
;
A
#
# COMPACT_ATOMS: atom_id res chain seq x y z
N MET A 1 -1.25 23.95 -6.73
CA MET A 1 -1.32 22.48 -6.55
C MET A 1 -1.25 22.22 -5.05
N GLU A 2 -2.37 22.49 -4.39
CA GLU A 2 -2.59 22.15 -2.99
C GLU A 2 -2.53 20.64 -2.90
N ILE A 3 -1.66 20.13 -2.04
CA ILE A 3 -1.51 18.70 -1.89
C ILE A 3 -2.76 18.24 -1.16
N GLY A 4 -3.64 17.54 -1.88
CA GLY A 4 -4.87 16.93 -1.37
C GLY A 4 -4.60 15.89 -0.30
N VAL A 5 -4.31 16.37 0.91
CA VAL A 5 -4.37 15.65 2.19
C VAL A 5 -5.28 16.44 3.14
N GLU A 6 -6.42 16.93 2.63
CA GLU A 6 -7.55 17.35 3.46
C GLU A 6 -8.70 16.37 3.27
N ALA A 7 -8.65 15.33 4.09
CA ALA A 7 -9.72 14.38 4.32
C ALA A 7 -9.93 14.19 5.84
N SER A 8 -9.54 15.19 6.65
CA SER A 8 -9.91 15.30 8.07
C SER A 8 -11.01 16.34 8.16
N CYS A 9 -12.04 16.08 8.96
CA CYS A 9 -13.15 17.00 9.13
C CYS A 9 -12.68 18.27 9.85
N GLY A 10 -12.19 19.24 9.08
CA GLY A 10 -11.65 20.51 9.55
C GLY A 10 -10.13 20.48 9.75
N GLY A 11 -9.38 21.00 8.77
CA GLY A 11 -8.14 21.76 8.97
C GLY A 11 -7.08 21.19 9.92
N LYS A 12 -6.88 19.86 9.95
CA LYS A 12 -5.86 19.23 10.80
C LYS A 12 -4.75 18.58 9.97
N LYS A 13 -3.53 18.83 10.46
CA LYS A 13 -2.22 18.64 9.82
C LYS A 13 -1.93 17.19 9.40
N LEU A 14 -0.96 17.06 8.48
CA LEU A 14 -0.34 15.85 7.88
C LEU A 14 -0.10 14.63 8.83
N CYS A 15 -0.10 14.83 10.15
CA CYS A 15 0.12 13.80 11.16
C CYS A 15 -1.15 13.10 11.68
N GLU A 16 -2.33 13.32 11.11
CA GLU A 16 -3.59 12.69 11.56
C GLU A 16 -4.03 11.48 10.72
N ILE A 17 -3.19 11.03 9.78
CA ILE A 17 -3.55 9.96 8.83
C ILE A 17 -3.76 8.59 9.52
N PHE A 18 -3.29 8.40 10.77
CA PHE A 18 -3.51 7.18 11.57
C PHE A 18 -4.58 7.26 12.66
N THR A 19 -5.22 8.39 12.87
CA THR A 19 -6.31 8.45 13.86
C THR A 19 -7.63 8.26 13.15
N ILE A 20 -7.90 7.02 12.72
CA ILE A 20 -9.26 6.57 12.45
C ILE A 20 -10.00 6.60 13.80
N GLY A 21 -10.90 7.56 14.00
CA GLY A 21 -11.79 7.57 15.16
C GLY A 21 -11.44 8.50 16.33
N GLY A 22 -10.67 9.57 16.12
CA GLY A 22 -10.50 10.62 17.15
C GLY A 22 -9.94 10.13 18.48
N ILE A 23 -9.17 9.04 18.48
CA ILE A 23 -8.56 8.48 19.69
C ILE A 23 -7.54 9.50 20.22
N PRO A 24 -7.68 9.98 21.47
CA PRO A 24 -6.79 11.00 22.03
C PRO A 24 -5.42 10.40 22.39
N LEU A 25 -4.56 10.22 21.38
CA LEU A 25 -3.16 9.83 21.57
C LEU A 25 -2.27 11.07 21.75
N ALA A 26 -1.23 10.93 22.56
CA ALA A 26 -0.16 11.91 22.65
C ALA A 26 0.46 12.18 21.27
N ASP A 27 0.72 13.44 20.94
CA ASP A 27 1.15 13.88 19.61
C ASP A 27 2.41 13.16 19.11
N ASN A 28 3.37 12.90 20.01
CA ASN A 28 4.59 12.18 19.68
C ASN A 28 4.33 10.72 19.29
N VAL A 29 3.39 10.05 19.96
CA VAL A 29 3.02 8.66 19.65
C VAL A 29 2.34 8.61 18.29
N ARG A 30 1.40 9.52 18.01
CA ARG A 30 0.70 9.62 16.72
C ARG A 30 1.67 9.86 15.55
N LYS A 31 2.65 10.75 15.74
CA LYS A 31 3.72 10.97 14.76
C LYS A 31 4.55 9.71 14.53
N GLY A 32 4.95 9.01 15.60
CA GLY A 32 5.70 7.76 15.51
C GLY A 32 4.99 6.69 14.68
N PHE A 33 3.71 6.45 14.95
CA PHE A 33 2.91 5.50 14.14
C PHE A 33 2.80 5.93 12.68
N THR A 34 2.61 7.23 12.44
CA THR A 34 2.54 7.76 11.07
C THR A 34 3.83 7.53 10.29
N VAL A 35 4.98 7.77 10.92
CA VAL A 35 6.30 7.52 10.31
C VAL A 35 6.46 6.06 9.91
N VAL A 36 6.20 5.14 10.83
CA VAL A 36 6.31 3.69 10.58
C VAL A 36 5.37 3.26 9.46
N HIS A 37 4.14 3.78 9.45
CA HIS A 37 3.19 3.41 8.42
C HIS A 37 3.57 3.93 7.04
N LEU A 38 4.01 5.19 6.90
CA LEU A 38 4.44 5.72 5.61
C LEU A 38 5.64 4.93 5.05
N ALA A 39 6.58 4.55 5.92
CA ALA A 39 7.69 3.68 5.56
C ALA A 39 7.21 2.28 5.12
N ALA A 40 6.23 1.71 5.82
CA ALA A 40 5.65 0.42 5.48
C ALA A 40 4.95 0.45 4.12
N ILE A 41 4.15 1.48 3.80
CA ILE A 41 3.52 1.61 2.47
C ILE A 41 4.57 1.56 1.37
N ALA A 42 5.63 2.38 1.48
CA ALA A 42 6.66 2.47 0.45
C ALA A 42 7.41 1.15 0.26
N ALA A 43 7.80 0.50 1.37
CA ALA A 43 8.50 -0.77 1.34
C ALA A 43 7.61 -1.91 0.81
N THR A 44 6.36 -1.99 1.24
CA THR A 44 5.41 -3.03 0.80
C THR A 44 5.10 -2.90 -0.68
N ALA A 45 4.85 -1.70 -1.20
CA ALA A 45 4.58 -1.51 -2.63
C ALA A 45 5.78 -1.90 -3.50
N TRP A 46 7.00 -1.61 -3.04
CA TRP A 46 8.23 -2.04 -3.70
C TRP A 46 8.42 -3.55 -3.68
N ILE A 47 8.23 -4.18 -2.51
CA ILE A 47 8.33 -5.65 -2.35
C ILE A 47 7.30 -6.34 -3.26
N LEU A 48 6.07 -5.82 -3.33
CA LEU A 48 5.03 -6.36 -4.20
C LEU A 48 5.44 -6.32 -5.67
N LEU A 49 6.01 -5.20 -6.13
CA LEU A 49 6.53 -5.07 -7.49
C LEU A 49 7.67 -6.05 -7.76
N LEU A 50 8.63 -6.18 -6.83
CA LEU A 50 9.73 -7.14 -6.99
C LEU A 50 9.22 -8.58 -7.03
N ASN A 51 8.21 -8.92 -6.23
CA ASN A 51 7.60 -10.25 -6.26
C ASN A 51 7.01 -10.57 -7.64
N ALA A 52 6.30 -9.63 -8.28
CA ALA A 52 5.82 -9.82 -9.65
C ALA A 52 6.96 -10.02 -10.66
N ILE A 53 8.09 -9.31 -10.50
CA ILE A 53 9.27 -9.49 -11.38
C ILE A 53 9.87 -10.88 -11.23
N VAL A 54 9.98 -11.39 -10.00
CA VAL A 54 10.45 -12.76 -9.72
C VAL A 54 9.49 -13.79 -10.32
N GLY A 55 8.18 -13.50 -10.38
CA GLY A 55 7.17 -14.34 -11.03
C GLY A 55 7.42 -14.61 -12.52
N PHE A 56 8.15 -13.75 -13.23
CA PHE A 56 8.59 -14.01 -14.61
C PHE A 56 9.77 -14.99 -14.73
N GLN A 57 10.22 -15.56 -13.61
CA GLN A 57 11.35 -16.50 -13.54
C GLN A 57 12.66 -15.90 -14.10
N LEU A 58 12.80 -14.57 -14.09
CA LEU A 58 14.06 -13.90 -14.47
C LEU A 58 15.14 -14.09 -13.41
N LEU A 59 14.73 -14.30 -12.16
CA LEU A 59 15.55 -14.70 -11.04
C LEU A 59 14.89 -15.95 -10.45
N ASP A 60 15.71 -16.96 -10.13
CA ASP A 60 15.23 -18.18 -9.49
C ASP A 60 14.58 -17.84 -8.14
N ASP A 61 13.28 -18.12 -8.05
CA ASP A 61 12.50 -17.94 -6.84
C ASP A 61 13.06 -18.82 -5.70
N GLY A 62 13.03 -18.32 -4.47
CA GLY A 62 13.55 -19.00 -3.29
C GLY A 62 15.08 -19.06 -3.16
N THR A 63 15.85 -18.53 -4.11
CA THR A 63 17.31 -18.42 -3.93
C THR A 63 17.68 -17.43 -2.82
N PRO A 64 18.77 -17.66 -2.05
CA PRO A 64 19.23 -16.72 -1.03
C PRO A 64 19.49 -15.31 -1.58
N VAL A 65 19.87 -15.22 -2.85
CA VAL A 65 20.08 -13.95 -3.55
C VAL A 65 18.75 -13.24 -3.80
N SER A 66 17.72 -13.93 -4.30
CA SER A 66 16.39 -13.35 -4.53
C SER A 66 15.75 -12.87 -3.22
N VAL A 67 15.78 -13.71 -2.17
CA VAL A 67 15.28 -13.36 -0.84
C VAL A 67 16.07 -12.20 -0.23
N GLY A 68 17.40 -12.24 -0.36
CA GLY A 68 18.29 -11.17 0.09
C GLY A 68 18.00 -9.84 -0.60
N LEU A 69 17.75 -9.85 -1.91
CA LEU A 69 17.41 -8.66 -2.68
C LEU A 69 16.08 -8.07 -2.21
N LEU A 70 15.05 -8.90 -2.02
CA LEU A 70 13.74 -8.48 -1.55
C LEU A 70 13.82 -7.84 -0.16
N ILE A 71 14.48 -8.50 0.78
CA ILE A 71 14.63 -7.99 2.16
C ILE A 71 15.51 -6.73 2.20
N ALA A 72 16.68 -6.75 1.56
CA ALA A 72 17.62 -5.64 1.62
C ALA A 72 17.06 -4.38 0.94
N SER A 73 16.48 -4.52 -0.25
CA SER A 73 15.90 -3.37 -0.97
C SER A 73 14.65 -2.83 -0.29
N GLY A 74 13.78 -3.70 0.25
CA GLY A 74 12.65 -3.30 1.09
C GLY A 74 13.09 -2.58 2.36
N ALA A 75 14.13 -3.07 3.05
CA ALA A 75 14.68 -2.43 4.23
C ALA A 75 15.29 -1.05 3.92
N ILE A 76 15.97 -0.89 2.78
CA ILE A 76 16.49 0.41 2.35
C ILE A 76 15.35 1.42 2.17
N LEU A 77 14.25 1.04 1.51
CA LEU A 77 13.11 1.95 1.34
C LEU A 77 12.36 2.21 2.64
N PHE A 78 12.23 1.21 3.51
CA PHE A 78 11.63 1.38 4.82
C PHE A 78 12.44 2.36 5.68
N ILE A 79 13.75 2.15 5.81
CA ILE A 79 14.64 3.00 6.60
C ILE A 79 14.75 4.39 5.98
N GLY A 80 14.91 4.48 4.65
CA GLY A 80 15.04 5.75 3.94
C GLY A 80 13.78 6.62 4.04
N THR A 81 12.61 6.05 3.76
CA THR A 81 11.32 6.75 3.88
C THR A 81 11.03 7.08 5.34
N GLY A 82 11.30 6.14 6.25
CA GLY A 82 11.14 6.32 7.69
C GLY A 82 12.01 7.46 8.22
N TYR A 83 13.27 7.56 7.79
CA TYR A 83 14.17 8.64 8.17
C TYR A 83 13.62 10.01 7.74
N ILE A 84 13.21 10.16 6.48
CA ILE A 84 12.65 11.42 5.95
C ILE A 84 11.35 11.79 6.69
N ALA A 85 10.47 10.80 6.92
CA ALA A 85 9.23 11.00 7.67
C ALA A 85 9.49 11.40 9.13
N LEU A 86 10.46 10.76 9.78
CA LEU A 86 10.82 11.02 11.17
C LEU A 86 11.41 12.41 11.34
N ASP A 87 12.35 12.78 10.46
CA ASP A 87 12.96 14.10 10.50
C ASP A 87 11.92 15.22 10.26
N THR A 88 11.01 15.00 9.31
CA THR A 88 9.90 15.93 9.07
C THR A 88 8.94 16.03 10.26
N GLY A 89 8.61 14.92 10.91
CA GLY A 89 7.64 14.89 12.02
C GLY A 89 8.18 15.40 13.35
N PHE A 90 9.43 15.09 13.67
CA PHE A 90 10.08 15.39 14.96
C PHE A 90 11.12 16.51 14.90
N ARG A 91 11.48 16.99 13.71
CA ARG A 91 12.45 18.09 13.51
C ARG A 91 13.80 17.80 14.18
N TRP A 92 14.29 16.56 14.06
CA TRP A 92 15.51 16.12 14.73
C TRP A 92 16.72 16.87 14.14
N THR A 93 16.91 16.85 12.83
CA THR A 93 18.05 17.50 12.15
C THR A 93 17.72 18.90 11.67
N GLY A 94 16.43 19.24 11.58
CA GLY A 94 15.96 20.53 11.08
C GLY A 94 16.08 20.72 9.57
N HIS A 95 16.55 19.71 8.82
CA HIS A 95 16.76 19.80 7.38
C HIS A 95 15.45 20.04 6.62
N PHE A 96 14.36 19.38 7.05
CA PHE A 96 13.04 19.54 6.45
C PHE A 96 12.16 20.59 7.14
N ASP A 97 12.67 21.38 8.07
CA ASP A 97 11.90 22.43 8.77
C ASP A 97 11.20 23.44 7.84
N PRO A 98 11.81 23.89 6.72
CA PRO A 98 11.13 24.77 5.78
C PRO A 98 9.88 24.16 5.17
N SER A 99 9.79 22.82 5.09
CA SER A 99 8.62 22.11 4.57
C SER A 99 7.40 22.18 5.50
N LEU A 100 7.59 22.54 6.77
CA LEU A 100 6.50 22.75 7.74
C LEU A 100 5.99 24.20 7.79
N ASN A 101 6.68 25.15 7.15
CA ASN A 101 6.28 26.55 7.13
C ASN A 101 5.33 26.82 5.94
N GLY A 102 4.22 27.51 6.18
CA GLY A 102 3.17 27.74 5.16
C GLY A 102 2.27 26.51 4.97
N ASP A 103 2.20 25.98 3.75
CA ASP A 103 1.25 24.93 3.34
C ASP A 103 1.66 23.50 3.72
N ASN A 104 2.65 23.31 4.61
CA ASN A 104 3.15 21.99 5.03
C ASN A 104 3.52 21.05 3.85
N ARG A 105 4.23 21.57 2.85
CA ARG A 105 4.55 20.86 1.61
C ARG A 105 5.90 20.18 1.68
N ASN A 106 5.90 18.86 1.85
CA ASN A 106 7.10 18.03 1.68
C ASN A 106 6.98 17.18 0.41
N ILE A 107 7.66 17.62 -0.66
CA ILE A 107 7.62 16.97 -1.98
C ILE A 107 8.29 15.59 -1.94
N GLY A 108 9.35 15.43 -1.16
CA GLY A 108 10.05 14.14 -1.03
C GLY A 108 9.15 13.08 -0.41
N LEU A 109 8.47 13.41 0.69
CA LEU A 109 7.46 12.53 1.28
C LEU A 109 6.34 12.23 0.29
N TYR A 110 5.78 13.25 -0.37
CA TYR A 110 4.73 13.07 -1.37
C TYR A 110 5.12 12.04 -2.44
N VAL A 111 6.34 12.13 -2.98
CA VAL A 111 6.82 11.17 -3.97
C VAL A 111 6.95 9.78 -3.35
N LEU A 112 7.57 9.66 -2.17
CA LEU A 112 7.89 8.37 -1.56
C LEU A 112 6.69 7.59 -1.02
N TYR A 113 5.66 8.26 -0.48
CA TYR A 113 4.50 7.57 0.10
C TYR A 113 3.32 7.47 -0.86
N LEU A 114 3.19 8.36 -1.85
CA LEU A 114 2.04 8.40 -2.75
C LEU A 114 2.41 8.00 -4.18
N LEU A 115 3.28 8.79 -4.83
CA LEU A 115 3.53 8.63 -6.26
C LEU A 115 4.31 7.36 -6.57
N PHE A 116 5.38 7.10 -5.83
CA PHE A 116 6.21 5.91 -5.99
C PHE A 116 5.42 4.62 -5.71
N PRO A 117 4.69 4.49 -4.59
CA PRO A 117 3.84 3.31 -4.35
C PRO A 117 2.77 3.14 -5.42
N LEU A 118 2.13 4.21 -5.87
CA LEU A 118 1.15 4.15 -6.95
C LEU A 118 1.76 3.60 -8.25
N VAL A 119 2.95 4.08 -8.64
CA VAL A 119 3.66 3.57 -9.82
C VAL A 119 4.02 2.08 -9.64
N CYS A 120 4.51 1.69 -8.47
CA CYS A 120 4.78 0.29 -8.16
C CYS A 120 3.55 -0.61 -8.28
N LEU A 121 2.40 -0.16 -7.75
CA LEU A 121 1.13 -0.91 -7.83
C LEU A 121 0.61 -1.04 -9.26
N VAL A 122 0.70 0.03 -10.06
CA VAL A 122 0.30 -0.02 -11.48
C VAL A 122 1.23 -0.94 -12.27
N ALA A 123 2.54 -0.87 -12.02
CA ALA A 123 3.51 -1.76 -12.65
C ALA A 123 3.28 -3.22 -12.24
N PHE A 124 3.04 -3.49 -10.95
CA PHE A 124 2.65 -4.80 -10.43
C PHE A 124 1.42 -5.34 -11.16
N PHE A 125 0.34 -4.56 -11.22
CA PHE A 125 -0.89 -4.95 -11.92
C PHE A 125 -0.64 -5.27 -13.39
N ALA A 126 0.14 -4.44 -14.09
CA ALA A 126 0.44 -4.65 -15.50
C ALA A 126 1.29 -5.91 -15.73
N LEU A 127 2.31 -6.13 -14.89
CA LEU A 127 3.17 -7.31 -14.95
C LEU A 127 2.38 -8.60 -14.71
N GLU A 128 1.58 -8.65 -13.65
CA GLU A 128 0.74 -9.81 -13.34
C GLU A 128 -0.34 -10.05 -14.40
N ALA A 129 -0.96 -8.98 -14.93
CA ALA A 129 -1.91 -9.12 -16.03
C ALA A 129 -1.24 -9.70 -17.29
N VAL A 130 0.00 -9.29 -17.60
CA VAL A 130 0.78 -9.89 -18.69
C VAL A 130 1.10 -11.34 -18.38
N LEU A 131 1.49 -11.66 -17.14
CA LEU A 131 1.79 -13.03 -16.71
C LEU A 131 0.60 -13.96 -16.94
N VAL A 132 -0.57 -13.56 -16.45
CA VAL A 132 -1.81 -14.33 -16.58
C VAL A 132 -2.22 -14.48 -18.05
N LEU A 133 -2.20 -13.40 -18.83
CA LEU A 133 -2.70 -13.41 -20.20
C LEU A 133 -1.75 -14.06 -21.21
N ARG A 134 -0.43 -13.95 -20.99
CA ARG A 134 0.58 -14.41 -21.96
C ARG A 134 1.23 -15.73 -21.58
N ILE A 135 1.38 -16.01 -20.29
CA ILE A 135 2.03 -17.23 -19.82
C ILE A 135 0.99 -18.29 -19.44
N LEU A 136 0.04 -17.97 -18.55
CA LEU A 136 -0.98 -18.95 -18.11
C LEU A 136 -2.11 -19.16 -19.12
N GLY A 137 -2.58 -18.08 -19.76
CA GLY A 137 -3.70 -18.14 -20.71
C GLY A 137 -5.08 -18.35 -20.07
N GLU A 138 -5.21 -18.20 -18.75
CA GLU A 138 -6.49 -18.32 -18.03
C GLU A 138 -7.06 -16.96 -17.64
N LEU A 139 -8.35 -16.72 -17.89
CA LEU A 139 -8.99 -15.44 -17.57
C LEU A 139 -9.48 -15.33 -16.12
N ARG A 140 -9.58 -16.44 -15.40
CA ARG A 140 -10.10 -16.46 -14.03
C ARG A 140 -9.19 -15.74 -13.04
N PRO A 141 -7.85 -15.93 -13.02
CA PRO A 141 -6.95 -15.14 -12.18
C PRO A 141 -7.03 -13.63 -12.51
N LEU A 142 -7.22 -13.27 -13.78
CA LEU A 142 -7.34 -11.87 -14.20
C LEU A 142 -8.56 -11.17 -13.57
N LEU A 143 -9.66 -11.89 -13.34
CA LEU A 143 -10.84 -11.35 -12.66
C LEU A 143 -10.52 -11.00 -11.20
N TYR A 144 -9.79 -11.85 -10.49
CA TYR A 144 -9.38 -11.58 -9.10
C TYR A 144 -8.41 -10.40 -9.01
N LEU A 145 -7.42 -10.34 -9.92
CA LEU A 145 -6.50 -9.21 -10.01
C LEU A 145 -7.23 -7.89 -10.34
N SER A 146 -8.18 -7.94 -11.29
CA SER A 146 -9.00 -6.78 -11.66
C SER A 146 -9.91 -6.33 -10.51
N ALA A 147 -10.49 -7.27 -9.76
CA ALA A 147 -11.28 -6.97 -8.58
C ALA A 147 -10.41 -6.28 -7.50
N ALA A 148 -9.18 -6.74 -7.28
CA ALA A 148 -8.24 -6.09 -6.37
C ALA A 148 -7.94 -4.64 -6.78
N GLY A 149 -7.63 -4.42 -8.07
CA GLY A 149 -7.38 -3.07 -8.60
C GLY A 149 -8.59 -2.14 -8.48
N LEU A 150 -9.80 -2.66 -8.72
CA LEU A 150 -11.05 -1.91 -8.57
C LEU A 150 -11.31 -1.54 -7.10
N LEU A 151 -11.19 -2.51 -6.19
CA LEU A 151 -11.37 -2.29 -4.74
C LEU A 151 -10.39 -1.23 -4.23
N PHE A 152 -9.11 -1.34 -4.60
CA PHE A 152 -8.10 -0.34 -4.24
C PHE A 152 -8.45 1.05 -4.77
N THR A 153 -8.85 1.15 -6.05
CA THR A 153 -9.26 2.41 -6.68
C THR A 153 -10.46 3.05 -5.97
N ILE A 154 -11.48 2.25 -5.63
CA ILE A 154 -12.62 2.70 -4.83
C ILE A 154 -12.14 3.25 -3.49
N GLY A 155 -11.23 2.55 -2.80
CA GLY A 155 -10.62 3.04 -1.56
C GLY A 155 -9.94 4.40 -1.71
N GLN A 156 -9.16 4.60 -2.78
CA GLN A 156 -8.53 5.89 -3.07
C GLN A 156 -9.55 7.00 -3.37
N ILE A 157 -10.65 6.70 -4.07
CA ILE A 157 -11.74 7.66 -4.32
C ILE A 157 -12.39 8.10 -2.99
N PHE A 158 -12.64 7.16 -2.08
CA PHE A 158 -13.14 7.49 -0.75
C PHE A 158 -12.21 8.41 0.03
N GLN A 159 -10.90 8.13 -0.05
CA GLN A 159 -9.88 8.91 0.63
C GLN A 159 -9.76 10.34 0.09
N PHE A 160 -9.63 10.49 -1.23
CA PHE A 160 -9.24 11.77 -1.84
C PHE A 160 -10.41 12.63 -2.33
N VAL A 161 -11.54 12.02 -2.70
CA VAL A 161 -12.67 12.74 -3.30
C VAL A 161 -13.85 12.84 -2.35
N ILE A 162 -14.27 11.71 -1.77
CA ILE A 162 -15.53 11.64 -1.01
C ILE A 162 -15.36 12.14 0.43
N SER A 163 -14.14 12.14 0.97
CA SER A 163 -13.92 12.41 2.40
C SER A 163 -14.48 13.75 2.87
N THR A 164 -14.34 14.84 2.10
CA THR A 164 -14.88 16.17 2.47
C THR A 164 -16.40 16.18 2.57
N HIS A 165 -17.07 15.52 1.61
CA HIS A 165 -18.52 15.37 1.62
C HIS A 165 -18.99 14.56 2.83
N LEU A 166 -18.31 13.45 3.13
CA LEU A 166 -18.63 12.56 4.25
C LEU A 166 -18.41 13.24 5.61
N CYS A 167 -17.36 14.05 5.71
CA CYS A 167 -17.07 14.89 6.87
C CYS A 167 -18.21 15.91 7.13
N SER A 168 -18.68 16.60 6.09
CA SER A 168 -19.78 17.56 6.21
C SER A 168 -21.10 16.88 6.62
N ALA A 169 -21.40 15.71 6.03
CA ALA A 169 -22.63 14.97 6.28
C ALA A 169 -22.67 14.35 7.69
N SER A 170 -21.53 13.87 8.18
CA SER A 170 -21.42 13.21 9.49
C SER A 170 -21.18 14.17 10.66
N ARG A 171 -21.15 15.49 10.41
CA ARG A 171 -20.72 16.52 11.39
C ARG A 171 -19.35 16.20 11.98
N GLY A 172 -18.45 15.70 11.14
CA GLY A 172 -17.07 15.39 11.50
C GLY A 172 -16.83 14.16 12.34
N LYS A 173 -17.82 13.26 12.43
CA LYS A 173 -17.66 11.99 13.14
C LYS A 173 -16.99 10.92 12.29
N ILE A 174 -17.19 10.96 10.96
CA ILE A 174 -16.69 9.96 10.02
C ILE A 174 -16.05 10.65 8.83
N ASN A 175 -14.87 10.18 8.44
CA ASN A 175 -14.14 10.60 7.25
C ASN A 175 -14.02 9.44 6.26
N GLY A 176 -13.54 9.75 5.05
CA GLY A 176 -13.33 8.76 3.99
C GLY A 176 -12.28 7.69 4.32
N SER A 177 -11.41 7.92 5.31
CA SER A 177 -10.30 7.01 5.62
C SER A 177 -10.76 5.67 6.18
N LEU A 178 -11.89 5.62 6.91
CA LEU A 178 -12.48 4.35 7.35
C LEU A 178 -12.78 3.42 6.17
N PHE A 179 -13.46 3.96 5.15
CA PHE A 179 -13.81 3.21 3.95
C PHE A 179 -12.58 2.91 3.10
N ALA A 180 -11.65 3.87 2.98
CA ALA A 180 -10.40 3.65 2.28
C ALA A 180 -9.61 2.46 2.86
N THR A 181 -9.50 2.37 4.19
CA THR A 181 -8.86 1.23 4.86
C THR A 181 -9.60 -0.08 4.59
N LEU A 182 -10.93 -0.10 4.73
CA LEU A 182 -11.74 -1.30 4.46
C LEU A 182 -11.56 -1.81 3.03
N PHE A 183 -11.68 -0.93 2.03
CA PHE A 183 -11.54 -1.31 0.63
C PHE A 183 -10.10 -1.69 0.26
N THR A 184 -9.10 -1.07 0.89
CA THR A 184 -7.69 -1.46 0.71
C THR A 184 -7.43 -2.84 1.29
N GLU A 185 -7.99 -3.17 2.45
CA GLU A 185 -7.88 -4.51 3.05
C GLU A 185 -8.57 -5.57 2.16
N LEU A 186 -9.76 -5.28 1.65
CA LEU A 186 -10.44 -6.14 0.69
C LEU A 186 -9.64 -6.33 -0.60
N ALA A 187 -8.94 -5.28 -1.06
CA ALA A 187 -8.05 -5.39 -2.22
C ALA A 187 -6.86 -6.32 -1.93
N VAL A 188 -6.24 -6.24 -0.75
CA VAL A 188 -5.18 -7.17 -0.33
C VAL A 188 -5.70 -8.61 -0.27
N GLY A 189 -6.91 -8.82 0.26
CA GLY A 189 -7.57 -10.13 0.23
C GLY A 189 -7.79 -10.67 -1.19
N ALA A 190 -8.19 -9.80 -2.13
CA ALA A 190 -8.34 -10.18 -3.54
C ALA A 190 -6.99 -10.50 -4.23
N VAL A 191 -5.90 -9.78 -3.88
CA VAL A 191 -4.54 -10.15 -4.32
C VAL A 191 -4.14 -11.51 -3.77
N TRP A 192 -4.47 -11.82 -2.52
CA TRP A 192 -4.20 -13.14 -1.93
C TRP A 192 -4.94 -14.27 -2.67
N ILE A 193 -6.23 -14.08 -2.98
CA ILE A 193 -7.01 -15.05 -3.79
C ILE A 193 -6.43 -15.18 -5.20
N PHE A 194 -5.97 -14.07 -5.79
CA PHE A 194 -5.26 -14.10 -7.06
C PHE A 194 -4.01 -14.98 -6.99
N TRP A 195 -3.16 -14.79 -5.98
CA TRP A 195 -1.96 -15.62 -5.78
C TRP A 195 -2.28 -17.10 -5.52
N SER A 196 -3.32 -17.40 -4.74
CA SER A 196 -3.72 -18.79 -4.53
C SER A 196 -4.18 -19.41 -5.85
N SER A 197 -4.88 -18.66 -6.70
CA SER A 197 -5.40 -19.18 -7.97
C SER A 197 -4.31 -19.51 -9.00
N ILE A 198 -3.12 -18.89 -8.92
CA ILE A 198 -1.99 -19.18 -9.82
C ILE A 198 -1.00 -20.20 -9.25
N THR A 199 -1.13 -20.59 -7.97
CA THR A 199 -0.20 -21.52 -7.30
C THR A 199 -0.84 -22.84 -6.87
N GLU A 200 -2.17 -22.94 -6.77
CA GLU A 200 -2.86 -24.16 -6.35
C GLU A 200 -2.83 -25.30 -7.40
N ASP A 201 -2.60 -25.01 -8.68
CA ASP A 201 -2.49 -26.04 -9.72
C ASP A 201 -1.21 -26.92 -9.58
N ASP A 202 -0.24 -26.50 -8.76
CA ASP A 202 1.05 -27.19 -8.57
C ASP A 202 1.16 -27.99 -7.26
N TRP A 203 0.13 -28.02 -6.40
CA TRP A 203 0.21 -28.84 -5.17
C TRP A 203 -0.08 -30.31 -5.48
N PRO A 204 0.79 -31.27 -5.08
CA PRO A 204 0.44 -32.68 -5.12
C PRO A 204 -0.71 -32.92 -4.14
N VAL A 205 -1.94 -32.83 -4.63
CA VAL A 205 -3.08 -33.33 -3.88
C VAL A 205 -2.81 -34.83 -3.66
N PRO A 206 -2.80 -35.33 -2.41
CA PRO A 206 -2.72 -36.76 -2.21
C PRO A 206 -3.91 -37.35 -2.97
N VAL A 207 -3.62 -38.08 -4.05
CA VAL A 207 -4.60 -38.95 -4.68
C VAL A 207 -5.14 -39.82 -3.56
N VAL A 208 -6.36 -39.53 -3.14
CA VAL A 208 -7.08 -40.42 -2.22
C VAL A 208 -7.28 -41.69 -3.04
N SER A 209 -6.35 -42.63 -2.90
CA SER A 209 -6.44 -43.97 -3.44
C SER A 209 -7.53 -44.70 -2.68
N GLY A 210 -8.78 -44.30 -2.95
CA GLY A 210 -9.98 -45.03 -2.57
C GLY A 210 -10.06 -46.27 -3.45
N GLY A 211 -9.27 -47.29 -3.10
CA GLY A 211 -9.50 -48.63 -3.58
C GLY A 211 -10.87 -49.08 -3.10
N TYR A 212 -11.80 -49.21 -4.04
CA TYR A 212 -13.02 -49.97 -3.81
C TYR A 212 -12.64 -51.45 -3.89
N ASN A 213 -12.71 -52.13 -2.75
CA ASN A 213 -12.88 -53.59 -2.69
C ASN A 213 -14.29 -53.95 -3.17
#